data_AF-A0A351CIA1-F1
#
_entry.id   AF-A0A351CIA1-F1
#
_cell.length_a   1.000
_cell.length_b   1.000
_cell.length_c   1.000
_cell.angle_alpha   90.00
_cell.angle_beta   90.00
_cell.angle_gamma   90.00
#
_symmetry.space_group_name_H-M   'P 1'
#
loop_
_entity.id
_entity.type
_entity.pdbx_description
1 polymer ?
#
loop_
_entity_poly.entity_id
_entity_poly.type
_entity_poly.pdbx_seq_one_letter_code
_entity_poly.pdbx_strand_id
1 'polypeptide(L)'
;MKKIFDGKKTAKLGTEKNPAVVHVKTKKRMKEVAKIFEQNNWECKIELTADQPENIDDLEILLNWPKPQEVEKKVGRNEPCPCGSGNKYKKCCGK
;
A
#
# COMPACT_ATOMS: atom_id res chain seq x y z
N MET A 1 -4.68 -9.22 24.31
CA MET A 1 -5.68 -9.38 23.23
C MET A 1 -5.11 -10.32 22.18
N LYS A 2 -5.73 -11.48 21.92
CA LYS A 2 -5.28 -12.41 20.87
C LYS A 2 -5.66 -11.80 19.52
N LYS A 3 -4.67 -11.53 18.66
CA LYS A 3 -4.94 -11.19 17.26
C LYS A 3 -5.39 -12.46 16.56
N ILE A 4 -6.69 -12.61 16.38
CA ILE A 4 -7.29 -13.67 15.58
C ILE A 4 -7.11 -13.24 14.12
N PHE A 5 -6.49 -14.10 13.31
CA PHE A 5 -6.31 -13.83 11.87
C PHE A 5 -7.41 -14.56 11.10
N ASP A 6 -8.39 -13.81 10.59
CA ASP A 6 -9.57 -14.35 9.91
C ASP A 6 -9.31 -14.86 8.48
N GLY A 7 -8.07 -14.77 7.96
CA GLY A 7 -7.70 -15.26 6.63
C GLY A 7 -8.34 -14.53 5.44
N LYS A 8 -9.25 -13.58 5.69
CA LYS A 8 -9.95 -12.80 4.67
C LYS A 8 -9.00 -11.77 4.06
N LYS A 9 -8.82 -11.84 2.74
CA LYS A 9 -8.06 -10.82 1.99
C LYS A 9 -8.90 -9.55 1.88
N THR A 10 -8.38 -8.43 2.38
CA THR A 10 -8.97 -7.11 2.16
C THR A 10 -8.79 -6.69 0.70
N ALA A 11 -9.85 -6.12 0.09
CA ALA A 11 -9.77 -5.58 -1.26
C ALA A 11 -8.88 -4.32 -1.30
N LYS A 12 -8.37 -3.97 -2.49
CA LYS A 12 -7.54 -2.77 -2.68
C LYS A 12 -8.36 -1.51 -2.35
N LEU A 13 -7.72 -0.54 -1.69
CA LEU A 13 -8.33 0.75 -1.39
C LEU A 13 -8.78 1.45 -2.69
N GLY A 14 -9.90 2.17 -2.64
CA GLY A 14 -10.48 2.86 -3.80
C GLY A 14 -11.23 1.95 -4.76
N THR A 15 -11.58 0.71 -4.36
CA THR A 15 -12.40 -0.21 -5.17
C THR A 15 -13.80 -0.34 -4.61
N GLU A 16 -14.76 -0.85 -5.39
CA GLU A 16 -16.15 -1.05 -4.94
C GLU A 16 -16.26 -1.82 -3.61
N LYS A 17 -15.36 -2.78 -3.38
CA LYS A 17 -15.32 -3.62 -2.18
C LYS A 17 -14.59 -2.97 -1.00
N ASN A 18 -13.80 -1.93 -1.25
CA ASN A 18 -13.06 -1.16 -0.24
C ASN A 18 -12.91 0.31 -0.70
N PRO A 19 -13.99 1.11 -0.64
CA PRO A 19 -13.98 2.49 -1.08
C PRO A 19 -13.16 3.35 -0.10
N ALA A 20 -12.47 4.36 -0.62
CA ALA A 20 -11.72 5.30 0.18
C ALA A 20 -12.67 6.18 1.01
N VAL A 21 -12.41 6.34 2.30
CA VAL A 21 -13.23 7.16 3.19
C VAL A 21 -12.50 8.47 3.45
N VAL A 22 -13.11 9.59 3.06
CA VAL A 22 -12.52 10.92 3.23
C VAL A 22 -13.49 11.82 3.96
N HIS A 23 -12.99 12.51 5.00
CA HIS A 23 -13.78 13.44 5.80
C HIS A 23 -13.35 14.86 5.48
N VAL A 24 -14.29 15.69 5.01
CA VAL A 24 -14.02 17.06 4.59
C VAL A 24 -14.86 18.06 5.39
N LYS A 25 -14.28 19.20 5.76
CA LYS A 25 -14.98 20.24 6.53
C LYS A 25 -15.82 21.18 5.68
N THR A 26 -15.46 21.35 4.40
CA THR A 26 -16.08 22.37 3.54
C THR A 26 -16.60 21.80 2.24
N LYS A 27 -17.68 22.39 1.72
CA LYS A 27 -18.28 22.04 0.42
C LYS A 27 -17.34 22.29 -0.76
N LYS A 28 -16.42 23.25 -0.65
CA LYS A 28 -15.40 23.50 -1.68
C LYS A 28 -14.46 22.30 -1.77
N ARG A 29 -13.97 21.82 -0.63
CA ARG A 29 -13.05 20.69 -0.57
C ARG A 29 -13.68 19.39 -1.04
N MET A 30 -14.96 19.18 -0.72
CA MET A 30 -15.75 18.07 -1.25
C MET A 30 -15.73 18.00 -2.79
N LYS A 31 -15.91 19.14 -3.47
CA LYS A 31 -15.93 19.18 -4.95
C LYS A 31 -14.56 18.88 -5.55
N GLU A 32 -13.49 19.40 -4.94
CA GLU A 32 -12.13 19.14 -5.40
C GLU A 32 -11.77 17.66 -5.26
N VAL A 33 -12.08 17.08 -4.09
CA VAL A 33 -11.81 15.69 -3.78
C VAL A 33 -12.62 14.76 -4.69
N ALA A 34 -13.92 15.03 -4.88
CA ALA A 34 -14.77 14.26 -5.80
C ALA A 34 -14.20 14.23 -7.23
N LYS A 35 -13.72 15.39 -7.72
CA LYS A 35 -13.10 15.47 -9.04
C LYS A 35 -11.83 14.61 -9.16
N ILE A 36 -10.99 14.57 -8.12
CA ILE A 36 -9.78 13.74 -8.10
C ILE A 36 -10.16 12.25 -8.14
N PHE A 37 -11.17 11.84 -7.37
CA PHE A 37 -11.64 10.45 -7.35
C PHE A 37 -12.23 10.02 -8.70
N GLU A 38 -13.02 10.88 -9.36
CA GLU A 38 -13.54 10.62 -10.70
C GLU A 38 -12.42 10.50 -11.75
N GLN A 39 -11.44 11.40 -11.72
CA GLN A 39 -10.32 11.40 -12.66
C GLN A 39 -9.46 10.14 -12.57
N ASN A 40 -9.33 9.58 -11.38
CA ASN A 40 -8.56 8.36 -11.14
C ASN A 40 -9.42 7.08 -11.13
N ASN A 41 -10.73 7.20 -11.41
CA ASN A 41 -11.70 6.12 -11.39
C ASN A 41 -11.67 5.30 -10.08
N TRP A 42 -11.69 6.03 -8.96
CA TRP A 42 -11.64 5.47 -7.60
C TRP A 42 -12.97 5.66 -6.88
N GLU A 43 -13.43 4.61 -6.21
CA GLU A 43 -14.64 4.66 -5.39
C GLU A 43 -14.34 5.32 -4.04
N CYS A 44 -15.11 6.37 -3.70
CA CYS A 44 -14.94 7.12 -2.45
C CYS A 44 -16.26 7.36 -1.71
N LYS A 45 -16.18 7.42 -0.38
CA LYS A 45 -17.23 7.86 0.53
C LYS A 45 -16.78 9.16 1.17
N ILE A 46 -17.39 10.27 0.76
CA ILE A 46 -17.07 11.60 1.29
C ILE A 46 -18.11 11.97 2.35
N GLU A 47 -17.65 12.18 3.58
CA GLU A 47 -18.48 12.62 4.69
C GLU A 47 -18.18 14.08 5.06
N LEU A 48 -19.25 14.86 5.24
CA LEU A 48 -19.18 16.27 5.63
C LEU A 48 -19.35 16.38 7.15
N THR A 49 -18.23 16.47 7.86
CA THR A 49 -18.22 16.54 9.33
C THR A 49 -17.56 17.84 9.78
N ALA A 50 -18.35 18.82 10.22
CA ALA A 50 -17.84 20.14 10.59
C ALA A 50 -17.04 20.14 11.92
N ASP A 51 -17.28 19.14 12.78
CA ASP A 51 -16.73 19.07 14.14
C ASP A 51 -15.42 18.25 14.23
N GLN A 52 -15.14 17.42 13.22
CA GLN A 52 -13.98 16.52 13.21
C GLN A 52 -12.82 17.07 12.35
N PRO A 53 -11.55 16.71 12.67
CA PRO A 53 -10.41 17.02 11.83
C PRO A 53 -10.58 16.41 10.44
N GLU A 54 -10.06 17.10 9.42
CA GLU A 54 -10.08 16.59 8.04
C GLU A 54 -9.23 15.31 7.98
N ASN A 55 -9.82 14.20 7.52
CA ASN A 55 -9.07 12.97 7.28
C ASN A 55 -9.01 12.75 5.76
N ILE A 56 -7.80 12.90 5.22
CA ILE A 56 -7.47 12.79 3.79
C ILE A 56 -6.48 11.63 3.58
N ASP A 57 -6.24 10.82 4.61
CA ASP A 57 -5.19 9.81 4.62
C ASP A 57 -5.39 8.79 3.48
N ASP A 58 -6.62 8.35 3.27
CA ASP A 58 -6.96 7.41 2.19
C ASP A 58 -6.69 8.02 0.79
N LEU A 59 -6.96 9.31 0.61
CA LEU A 59 -6.66 10.01 -0.64
C LEU A 59 -5.15 10.14 -0.85
N GLU A 60 -4.40 10.45 0.21
CA GLU A 60 -2.95 10.56 0.15
C GLU A 60 -2.30 9.22 -0.18
N ILE A 61 -2.79 8.12 0.43
CA ILE A 61 -2.34 6.76 0.15
C ILE A 61 -2.59 6.39 -1.32
N LEU A 62 -3.76 6.73 -1.86
CA LEU A 62 -4.09 6.45 -3.25
C LEU A 62 -3.20 7.24 -4.23
N LEU A 63 -2.92 8.51 -3.92
CA LEU A 63 -2.04 9.34 -4.74
C LEU A 63 -0.57 8.87 -4.69
N ASN A 64 -0.14 8.38 -3.52
CA ASN A 64 1.24 7.98 -3.24
C ASN A 64 1.39 6.46 -3.04
N TRP A 65 0.68 5.65 -3.84
CA TRP A 65 0.74 4.20 -3.67
C TRP A 65 2.19 3.69 -3.79
N PRO A 66 2.74 3.04 -2.75
CA PRO A 66 4.13 2.62 -2.75
C PRO A 66 4.35 1.55 -3.83
N LYS A 67 5.30 1.81 -4.72
CA LYS A 67 5.69 0.84 -5.74
C LYS A 67 6.46 -0.30 -5.07
N PRO A 68 6.29 -1.56 -5.51
CA PRO A 68 7.14 -2.65 -5.05
C PRO A 68 8.61 -2.31 -5.31
N GLN A 69 9.44 -2.44 -4.29
CA GLN A 69 10.88 -2.28 -4.46
C GLN A 69 11.44 -3.53 -5.14
N GLU A 70 11.98 -3.37 -6.35
CA GLU A 70 12.73 -4.43 -7.01
C GLU A 70 14.08 -4.59 -6.30
N VAL A 71 14.25 -5.72 -5.62
CA VAL A 71 15.53 -6.10 -5.02
C VAL A 71 16.24 -7.08 -5.96
N GLU A 72 17.54 -6.85 -6.14
CA GLU A 72 18.38 -7.78 -6.88
C GLU A 72 18.32 -9.18 -6.25
N LYS A 73 18.37 -10.21 -7.09
CA LYS A 73 18.41 -11.60 -6.64
C LYS A 73 19.71 -11.82 -5.87
N LYS A 74 19.60 -11.94 -4.56
CA LYS A 74 20.72 -12.36 -3.70
C LYS A 74 21.10 -13.80 -4.03
N VAL A 75 22.40 -14.09 -4.03
CA VAL A 75 22.92 -15.46 -4.22
C VAL A 75 22.26 -16.38 -3.19
N GLY A 76 21.62 -17.44 -3.69
CA GLY A 76 20.96 -18.41 -2.82
C GLY A 76 21.97 -19.10 -1.91
N ARG A 77 21.60 -19.35 -0.65
CA ARG A 77 22.47 -19.99 0.36
C ARG A 77 23.12 -21.31 -0.14
N ASN A 78 22.44 -22.06 -1.02
CA ASN A 78 22.93 -23.32 -1.57
C ASN A 78 23.51 -23.22 -3.00
N GLU A 79 23.46 -22.05 -3.64
CA GLU A 79 24.00 -21.82 -4.98
C GLU A 79 25.53 -21.83 -4.99
N PRO A 80 26.19 -22.10 -6.13
CA PRO A 80 27.64 -21.98 -6.24
C PRO A 80 28.12 -20.59 -5.82
N CYS A 81 29.22 -20.54 -5.08
CA CYS A 81 29.76 -19.30 -4.56
C CYS A 81 30.36 -18.45 -5.70
N PRO A 82 30.00 -17.15 -5.80
CA PRO A 82 30.49 -16.27 -6.88
C PRO A 82 32.01 -16.01 -6.83
N CYS A 83 32.70 -16.39 -5.75
CA CYS A 83 34.17 -16.27 -5.64
C CYS A 83 34.95 -17.34 -6.44
N GLY A 84 34.25 -18.23 -7.17
CA GLY A 84 34.89 -19.27 -7.99
C GLY A 84 35.39 -20.49 -7.21
N SER A 85 35.06 -20.63 -5.93
CA SER A 85 35.56 -21.76 -5.11
C SER A 85 34.91 -23.11 -5.41
N GLY A 86 33.89 -23.15 -6.27
CA GLY A 86 33.07 -24.34 -6.53
C GLY A 86 32.19 -24.81 -5.35
N ASN A 87 32.33 -24.19 -4.18
CA ASN A 87 31.55 -24.53 -2.99
C ASN A 87 30.18 -23.82 -2.99
N LYS A 88 29.20 -24.37 -2.27
CA LYS A 88 27.94 -23.67 -2.00
C LYS A 88 28.21 -22.37 -1.22
N TYR A 89 27.48 -21.29 -1.52
CA TYR A 89 27.65 -19.97 -0.91
C TYR A 89 27.74 -20.03 0.63
N LYS A 90 26.85 -20.80 1.28
CA LYS A 90 26.85 -21.01 2.74
C LYS A 90 28.09 -21.66 3.35
N LYS A 91 28.89 -22.35 2.55
CA LYS A 91 30.13 -23.02 2.98
C LYS A 91 31.37 -22.21 2.63
N CYS A 92 31.19 -21.07 1.95
CA CYS A 92 32.26 -20.22 1.45
C CYS A 92 32.04 -18.78 1.91
N CYS A 93 31.75 -17.83 1.01
CA CYS A 93 31.59 -16.40 1.34
C CYS A 93 30.33 -16.06 2.15
N GLY A 94 29.35 -16.96 2.23
CA GLY A 94 28.12 -16.81 3.02
C GLY A 94 28.15 -17.55 4.35
N LYS A 95 29.35 -17.80 4.91
CA LYS A 95 29.54 -18.30 6.27
C LYS A 95 29.13 -17.26 7.30
#